data_AF-R0L3J0-F1
#
_entry.id   AF-R0L3J0-F1
#
_cell.length_a   1.000
_cell.length_b   1.000
_cell.length_c   1.000
_cell.angle_alpha   90.00
_cell.angle_beta   90.00
_cell.angle_gamma   90.00
#
_symmetry.space_group_name_H-M   'P 1'
#
loop_
_entity.id
_entity.type
_entity.pdbx_description
1 polymer ?
#
loop_
_entity_poly.entity_id
_entity_poly.type
_entity_poly.pdbx_seq_one_letter_code
_entity_poly.pdbx_strand_id
1 'polypeptide(L)'
;TSRNICVFLVATYTDGQPTESAAWFCKWLEETANDFRFGKTYLKGLRYAVFGLGNSVYVDHYNTVGRNIDRWLWMLSASRIMTRAEGDCNVAQSKHGSIEADFEAWKTKFLSCLQALCRGERKPCSGKCKKGKCKSQGKQSKESSDHEHGASEYENAEAELVETTSEEEADAEEVGGTNSVIDVEDLGNVMSHMKKAKVPLLQQV
;
A
#
# COMPACT_ATOMS: atom_id res chain seq x y z
N THR A 1 0.12 17.95 -6.18
CA THR A 1 0.55 16.64 -5.63
C THR A 1 -0.37 15.57 -6.16
N SER A 2 0.15 14.41 -6.54
CA SER A 2 -0.66 13.25 -6.89
C SER A 2 -1.51 12.78 -5.71
N ARG A 3 -2.60 12.07 -6.02
CA ARG A 3 -3.44 11.36 -5.03
C ARG A 3 -2.98 9.91 -4.82
N ASN A 4 -2.00 9.46 -5.59
CA ASN A 4 -1.54 8.08 -5.66
C ASN A 4 -0.80 7.68 -4.37
N ILE A 5 -1.11 6.48 -3.89
CA ILE A 5 -0.52 5.85 -2.71
C ILE A 5 -0.10 4.45 -3.12
N CYS A 6 1.15 4.07 -2.83
CA CYS A 6 1.62 2.70 -2.99
C CYS A 6 1.74 2.02 -1.63
N VAL A 7 1.15 0.84 -1.50
CA VAL A 7 1.25 -0.01 -0.30
C VAL A 7 2.10 -1.20 -0.65
N PHE A 8 3.13 -1.47 0.16
CA PHE A 8 4.05 -2.59 -0.05
C PHE A 8 3.85 -3.60 1.08
N LEU A 9 3.27 -4.75 0.73
CA LEU A 9 3.21 -5.94 1.59
C LEU A 9 4.27 -6.91 1.05
N VAL A 10 5.35 -7.11 1.80
CA VAL A 10 6.58 -7.73 1.25
C VAL A 10 7.22 -8.71 2.22
N ALA A 11 7.39 -9.96 1.78
CA ALA A 11 8.07 -10.99 2.56
C ALA A 11 9.60 -10.88 2.44
N THR A 12 10.28 -11.23 3.52
CA THR A 12 11.72 -11.56 3.52
C THR A 12 11.86 -13.07 3.49
N TYR A 13 12.65 -13.57 2.53
CA TYR A 13 12.90 -14.99 2.30
C TYR A 13 14.32 -15.38 2.77
N THR A 14 14.85 -16.50 2.26
CA THR A 14 16.21 -16.99 2.53
C THR A 14 17.27 -15.88 2.46
N ASP A 15 18.22 -15.87 3.39
CA ASP A 15 19.40 -14.98 3.42
C ASP A 15 19.08 -13.48 3.24
N GLY A 16 17.94 -13.05 3.79
CA GLY A 16 17.47 -11.67 3.75
C GLY A 16 16.93 -11.21 2.39
N GLN A 17 16.83 -12.12 1.41
CA GLN A 17 16.45 -11.81 0.03
C GLN A 17 14.93 -11.59 -0.13
N PRO A 18 14.49 -10.86 -1.18
CA PRO A 18 13.09 -10.82 -1.60
C PRO A 18 12.61 -12.17 -2.13
N THR A 19 11.29 -12.35 -2.19
CA THR A 19 10.69 -13.40 -3.01
C THR A 19 11.02 -13.18 -4.49
N GLU A 20 11.09 -14.25 -5.28
CA GLU A 20 11.42 -14.20 -6.71
C GLU A 20 10.58 -13.16 -7.48
N SER A 21 9.27 -13.17 -7.26
CA SER A 21 8.29 -12.22 -7.81
C SER A 21 8.57 -10.74 -7.48
N ALA A 22 9.35 -10.46 -6.43
CA ALA A 22 9.74 -9.11 -6.01
C ALA A 22 11.24 -8.82 -6.27
N ALA A 23 12.04 -9.80 -6.71
CA ALA A 23 13.49 -9.67 -6.82
C ALA A 23 13.93 -8.58 -7.80
N TRP A 24 13.33 -8.55 -8.99
CA TRP A 24 13.59 -7.50 -9.99
C TRP A 24 13.24 -6.10 -9.45
N PHE A 25 12.09 -5.96 -8.79
CA PHE A 25 11.65 -4.68 -8.21
C PHE A 25 12.60 -4.19 -7.10
N CYS A 26 13.03 -5.10 -6.22
CA CYS A 26 13.95 -4.75 -5.14
C CYS A 26 15.31 -4.31 -5.68
N LYS A 27 15.86 -5.06 -6.64
CA LYS A 27 17.13 -4.72 -7.31
C LYS A 27 17.03 -3.37 -8.03
N TRP A 28 15.98 -3.17 -8.85
CA TRP A 28 15.75 -1.90 -9.54
C TRP A 28 15.64 -0.72 -8.57
N LEU A 29 14.92 -0.89 -7.46
CA LEU A 29 14.74 0.15 -6.46
C LEU A 29 16.05 0.46 -5.69
N GLU A 30 16.87 -0.55 -5.41
CA GLU A 30 18.20 -0.38 -4.83
C GLU A 30 19.16 0.36 -5.78
N GLU A 31 19.25 -0.07 -7.03
CA GLU A 31 20.09 0.57 -8.06
C GLU A 31 19.64 2.02 -8.25
N THR A 32 18.34 2.26 -8.42
CA THR A 32 17.75 3.61 -8.56
C THR A 32 18.02 4.50 -7.34
N ALA A 33 18.06 3.95 -6.12
CA ALA A 33 18.29 4.74 -4.90
C ALA A 33 19.77 5.14 -4.70
N ASN A 34 20.71 4.44 -5.35
CA ASN A 34 22.15 4.68 -5.22
C ASN A 34 22.78 5.33 -6.47
N ASP A 35 22.15 5.20 -7.64
CA ASP A 35 22.62 5.77 -8.91
C ASP A 35 22.48 7.30 -8.95
N PHE A 36 23.62 7.98 -9.11
CA PHE A 36 23.74 9.44 -9.17
C PHE A 36 22.97 10.10 -10.33
N ARG A 37 22.63 9.34 -11.38
CA ARG A 37 21.81 9.82 -12.51
C ARG A 37 20.36 10.07 -12.08
N PHE A 38 19.86 9.36 -11.06
CA PHE A 38 18.56 9.60 -10.47
C PHE A 38 18.68 10.67 -9.38
N GLY A 39 18.09 11.85 -9.63
CA GLY A 39 18.03 12.89 -8.62
C GLY A 39 17.30 12.41 -7.37
N LYS A 40 17.83 12.71 -6.17
CA LYS A 40 17.29 12.30 -4.86
C LYS A 40 15.81 12.66 -4.59
N THR A 41 15.19 13.42 -5.48
CA THR A 41 13.76 13.77 -5.48
C THR A 41 12.93 12.99 -6.51
N TYR A 42 13.42 11.87 -7.06
CA TYR A 42 12.77 11.13 -8.14
C TYR A 42 11.32 10.71 -7.82
N LEU A 43 11.07 10.25 -6.59
CA LEU A 43 9.73 9.85 -6.12
C LEU A 43 9.05 10.96 -5.29
N LYS A 44 9.48 12.23 -5.42
CA LYS A 44 8.94 13.37 -4.67
C LYS A 44 7.45 13.59 -4.97
N GLY A 45 6.62 13.27 -4.00
CA GLY A 45 5.15 13.40 -4.08
C GLY A 45 4.43 12.07 -4.14
N LEU A 46 5.13 10.96 -4.41
CA LEU A 46 4.64 9.62 -4.08
C LEU A 46 4.42 9.53 -2.57
N ARG A 47 3.33 8.88 -2.16
CA ARG A 47 3.08 8.52 -0.77
C ARG A 47 3.10 7.00 -0.64
N TYR A 48 3.60 6.50 0.49
CA TYR A 48 3.67 5.07 0.69
C TYR A 48 3.51 4.63 2.15
N ALA A 49 3.23 3.34 2.31
CA ALA A 49 3.36 2.59 3.56
C ALA A 49 3.94 1.21 3.26
N VAL A 50 4.65 0.63 4.22
CA VAL A 50 5.27 -0.70 4.11
C VAL A 50 4.84 -1.54 5.31
N PHE A 51 4.42 -2.77 5.04
CA PHE A 51 4.32 -3.87 6.00
C PHE A 51 5.26 -4.97 5.53
N GLY A 52 6.30 -5.24 6.32
CA GLY A 52 7.17 -6.38 6.08
C GLY A 52 6.61 -7.64 6.73
N LEU A 53 6.73 -8.77 6.02
CA LEU A 53 6.50 -10.10 6.56
C LEU A 53 7.87 -10.76 6.80
N GLY A 54 8.03 -11.43 7.93
CA GLY A 54 9.27 -12.12 8.29
C GLY A 54 9.08 -12.95 9.56
N ASN A 55 10.14 -13.65 9.97
CA ASN A 55 10.12 -14.53 11.14
C ASN A 55 11.39 -14.28 11.97
N SER A 56 11.24 -13.88 13.24
CA SER A 56 12.36 -13.42 14.09
C SER A 56 13.33 -14.51 14.52
N VAL A 57 13.03 -15.79 14.27
CA VAL A 57 14.03 -16.87 14.40
C VAL A 57 15.25 -16.65 13.50
N TYR A 58 15.07 -15.97 12.36
CA TYR A 58 16.15 -15.56 11.46
C TYR A 58 16.70 -14.20 11.89
N VAL A 59 17.36 -14.15 13.06
CA VAL A 59 17.75 -12.92 13.78
C VAL A 59 18.46 -11.90 12.86
N ASP A 60 19.47 -12.33 12.11
CA ASP A 60 20.29 -11.46 11.24
C ASP A 60 19.53 -10.90 10.02
N HIS A 61 18.42 -11.53 9.65
CA HIS A 61 17.69 -11.24 8.42
C HIS A 61 16.22 -10.83 8.62
N TYR A 62 15.71 -10.83 9.86
CA TYR A 62 14.33 -10.49 10.18
C TYR A 62 13.88 -9.17 9.50
N ASN A 63 12.86 -9.28 8.64
CA ASN A 63 12.24 -8.17 7.93
C ASN A 63 13.16 -7.32 7.03
N THR A 64 14.31 -7.85 6.59
CA THR A 64 15.32 -7.15 5.76
C THR A 64 14.74 -6.48 4.51
N VAL A 65 13.87 -7.16 3.77
CA VAL A 65 13.30 -6.65 2.51
C VAL A 65 12.40 -5.43 2.76
N GLY A 66 11.49 -5.53 3.74
CA GLY A 66 10.63 -4.42 4.15
C GLY A 66 11.42 -3.23 4.69
N ARG A 67 12.50 -3.50 5.45
CA ARG A 67 13.45 -2.48 5.94
C ARG A 67 14.17 -1.76 4.80
N ASN A 68 14.61 -2.50 3.79
CA ASN A 68 15.35 -1.97 2.65
C ASN A 68 14.45 -1.14 1.71
N ILE A 69 13.28 -1.66 1.31
CA ILE A 69 12.30 -0.92 0.48
C ILE A 69 11.90 0.41 1.13
N ASP A 70 11.60 0.39 2.44
CA ASP A 70 11.28 1.61 3.19
C ASP A 70 12.47 2.60 3.27
N ARG A 71 13.72 2.12 3.27
CA ARG A 71 14.92 2.98 3.19
C ARG A 71 15.05 3.62 1.81
N TRP A 72 15.01 2.82 0.75
CA TRP A 72 15.23 3.26 -0.64
C TRP A 72 14.15 4.23 -1.13
N LEU A 73 12.87 3.95 -0.86
CA LEU A 73 11.77 4.88 -1.17
C LEU A 73 11.96 6.25 -0.50
N TRP A 74 12.48 6.28 0.73
CA TRP A 74 12.79 7.52 1.44
C TRP A 74 14.02 8.25 0.88
N MET A 75 15.07 7.54 0.47
CA MET A 75 16.25 8.12 -0.20
C MET A 75 15.86 8.85 -1.50
N LEU A 76 14.83 8.35 -2.19
CA LEU A 76 14.23 8.94 -3.39
C LEU A 76 13.16 10.02 -3.12
N SER A 77 13.04 10.49 -1.87
CA SER A 77 12.07 11.49 -1.38
C SER A 77 10.59 11.12 -1.49
N ALA A 78 10.23 9.82 -1.53
CA ALA A 78 8.84 9.42 -1.32
C ALA A 78 8.41 9.70 0.14
N SER A 79 7.13 10.01 0.35
CA SER A 79 6.59 10.39 1.66
C SER A 79 5.91 9.21 2.36
N ARG A 80 6.47 8.75 3.48
CA ARG A 80 5.79 7.83 4.39
C ARG A 80 4.46 8.43 4.87
N ILE A 81 3.40 7.63 4.86
CA ILE A 81 2.11 7.93 5.52
C ILE A 81 2.26 7.68 7.04
N MET A 82 2.82 6.53 7.37
CA MET A 82 3.18 6.08 8.71
C MET A 82 4.53 5.37 8.67
N THR A 83 5.12 5.13 9.85
CA THR A 83 6.29 4.24 9.98
C THR A 83 5.96 2.85 9.43
N ARG A 84 6.92 2.21 8.76
CA ARG A 84 6.88 0.78 8.45
C ARG A 84 6.50 -0.03 9.70
N ALA A 85 5.70 -1.08 9.51
CA ALA A 85 5.59 -2.15 10.49
C ALA A 85 6.23 -3.43 9.96
N GLU A 86 6.53 -4.32 10.90
CA GLU A 86 7.21 -5.59 10.71
C GLU A 86 6.37 -6.61 11.47
N GLY A 87 5.65 -7.44 10.73
CA GLY A 87 4.93 -8.59 11.26
C GLY A 87 5.88 -9.74 11.52
N ASP A 88 5.50 -10.64 12.44
CA ASP A 88 6.34 -11.77 12.84
C ASP A 88 5.57 -13.09 12.81
N CYS A 89 6.02 -14.05 12.01
CA CYS A 89 5.51 -15.42 12.04
C CYS A 89 5.91 -16.17 13.33
N ASN A 90 6.90 -15.67 14.07
CA ASN A 90 7.21 -16.17 15.40
C ASN A 90 6.16 -15.68 16.41
N VAL A 91 5.14 -16.50 16.65
CA VAL A 91 4.06 -16.26 17.64
C VAL A 91 4.60 -15.77 18.99
N ALA A 92 5.75 -16.29 19.45
CA ALA A 92 6.34 -15.94 20.73
C ALA A 92 7.05 -14.57 20.77
N GLN A 93 7.20 -13.88 19.62
CA GLN A 93 7.84 -12.57 19.49
C GLN A 93 6.98 -11.55 18.67
N SER A 94 5.91 -12.00 18.03
CA SER A 94 4.87 -11.12 17.45
C SER A 94 4.32 -10.16 18.50
N LYS A 95 4.04 -8.92 18.09
CA LYS A 95 3.61 -7.85 19.00
C LYS A 95 2.13 -7.98 19.36
N HIS A 96 1.38 -8.78 18.60
CA HIS A 96 -0.06 -9.02 18.75
C HIS A 96 -0.41 -10.52 18.75
N GLY A 97 0.59 -11.41 18.87
CA GLY A 97 0.42 -12.87 18.97
C GLY A 97 0.40 -13.62 17.64
N SER A 98 0.24 -12.96 16.49
CA SER A 98 0.43 -13.56 15.17
C SER A 98 0.76 -12.51 14.11
N ILE A 99 1.21 -12.95 12.92
CA ILE A 99 1.50 -12.04 11.81
C ILE A 99 0.23 -11.40 11.23
N GLU A 100 -0.90 -12.10 11.28
CA GLU A 100 -2.23 -11.62 10.92
C GLU A 100 -2.68 -10.53 11.90
N ALA A 101 -2.46 -10.72 13.20
CA ALA A 101 -2.78 -9.72 14.23
C ALA A 101 -1.85 -8.48 14.14
N ASP A 102 -0.55 -8.68 13.86
CA ASP A 102 0.38 -7.59 13.54
C ASP A 102 -0.08 -6.81 12.29
N PHE A 103 -0.59 -7.50 11.27
CA PHE A 103 -1.14 -6.91 10.06
C PHE A 103 -2.43 -6.14 10.34
N GLU A 104 -3.35 -6.68 11.15
CA GLU A 104 -4.63 -6.03 11.46
C GLU A 104 -4.44 -4.73 12.25
N ALA A 105 -3.55 -4.74 13.23
CA ALA A 105 -3.14 -3.55 13.98
C ALA A 105 -2.48 -2.50 13.07
N TRP A 106 -1.65 -2.93 12.11
CA TRP A 106 -1.08 -2.04 11.10
C TRP A 106 -2.14 -1.49 10.13
N LYS A 107 -3.06 -2.33 9.65
CA LYS A 107 -4.13 -1.99 8.70
C LYS A 107 -5.06 -0.94 9.30
N THR A 108 -5.50 -1.15 10.53
CA THR A 108 -6.31 -0.20 11.31
C THR A 108 -5.61 1.17 11.42
N LYS A 109 -4.32 1.17 11.77
CA LYS A 109 -3.50 2.38 11.88
C LYS A 109 -3.25 3.06 10.54
N PHE A 110 -3.09 2.30 9.46
CA PHE A 110 -2.95 2.79 8.09
C PHE A 110 -4.22 3.48 7.60
N LEU A 111 -5.38 2.86 7.80
CA LEU A 111 -6.68 3.42 7.44
C LEU A 111 -6.98 4.71 8.22
N SER A 112 -6.69 4.75 9.52
CA SER A 112 -6.78 5.98 10.33
C SER A 112 -5.87 7.09 9.78
N CYS A 113 -4.60 6.78 9.46
CA CYS A 113 -3.69 7.74 8.85
C CYS A 113 -4.17 8.22 7.46
N LEU A 114 -4.81 7.35 6.68
CA LEU A 114 -5.37 7.66 5.37
C LEU A 114 -6.58 8.60 5.48
N GLN A 115 -7.49 8.34 6.43
CA GLN A 115 -8.64 9.21 6.70
C GLN A 115 -8.20 10.63 7.10
N ALA A 116 -7.22 10.75 8.00
CA ALA A 116 -6.63 12.05 8.37
C ALA A 116 -6.02 12.78 7.16
N LEU A 117 -5.28 12.06 6.30
CA LEU A 117 -4.73 12.63 5.06
C LEU A 117 -5.80 13.09 4.07
N CYS A 118 -6.94 12.38 3.99
CA CYS A 118 -8.08 12.78 3.15
C CYS A 118 -8.81 14.00 3.72
N ARG A 119 -8.91 14.14 5.04
CA ARG A 119 -9.40 15.35 5.74
C ARG A 119 -8.45 16.55 5.63
N GLY A 120 -7.25 16.35 5.06
CA GLY A 120 -6.22 17.39 4.94
C GLY A 120 -5.45 17.66 6.23
N GLU A 121 -5.69 16.87 7.28
CA GLU A 121 -5.04 16.98 8.58
C GLU A 121 -3.54 16.73 8.43
N ARG A 122 -2.74 17.65 8.97
CA ARG A 122 -1.29 17.52 9.04
C ARG A 122 -0.89 17.23 10.47
N LYS A 123 -0.02 16.24 10.66
CA LYS A 123 0.54 15.88 11.98
C LYS A 123 1.01 17.16 12.69
N PRO A 124 0.53 17.45 13.92
CA PRO A 124 0.91 18.65 14.65
C PRO A 124 2.43 18.79 14.76
N CYS A 125 2.93 20.01 14.67
CA CYS A 125 4.33 20.30 14.95
C CYS A 125 4.60 20.01 16.43
N SER A 126 5.58 19.15 16.73
CA SER A 126 5.91 18.72 18.10
C SER A 126 6.64 19.79 18.95
N GLY A 127 6.47 21.07 18.64
CA GLY A 127 7.06 22.24 19.32
C GLY A 127 8.57 22.42 19.12
N LYS A 128 9.34 21.34 19.00
CA LYS A 128 10.81 21.29 19.03
C LYS A 128 11.52 21.84 17.76
N CYS A 129 10.80 22.57 16.90
CA CYS A 129 11.32 23.13 15.65
C CYS A 129 12.15 24.40 15.88
N LYS A 130 13.46 24.26 16.11
CA LYS A 130 14.45 25.33 16.42
C LYS A 130 14.55 26.54 15.45
N LYS A 131 13.72 26.65 14.40
CA LYS A 131 13.74 27.75 13.41
C LYS A 131 12.36 28.25 12.92
N GLY A 132 11.33 28.22 13.76
CA GLY A 132 10.17 29.16 13.72
C GLY A 132 9.28 29.26 12.47
N LYS A 133 9.50 28.49 11.40
CA LYS A 133 8.78 28.63 10.11
C LYS A 133 7.63 27.63 9.89
N CYS A 134 7.06 27.09 10.97
CA CYS A 134 5.88 26.24 10.91
C CYS A 134 4.60 27.07 10.65
N LYS A 135 4.36 27.47 9.40
CA LYS A 135 3.14 28.18 8.97
C LYS A 135 1.90 27.27 8.98
N SER A 136 1.41 26.92 10.16
CA SER A 136 0.02 26.52 10.36
C SER A 136 -0.83 27.77 10.50
N GLN A 137 -1.45 28.23 9.40
CA GLN A 137 -2.46 29.28 9.47
C GLN A 137 -3.75 28.70 10.08
N GLY A 138 -3.84 28.74 11.41
CA GLY A 138 -5.08 28.48 12.11
C GLY A 138 -6.07 29.61 11.82
N LYS A 139 -7.21 29.30 11.22
CA LYS A 139 -8.33 30.24 11.06
C LYS A 139 -9.30 29.99 12.22
N GLN A 140 -9.27 30.85 13.23
CA GLN A 140 -10.24 30.80 14.33
C GLN A 140 -11.59 31.33 13.87
N SER A 141 -12.66 30.66 14.28
CA SER A 141 -14.00 31.22 14.43
C SER A 141 -14.77 30.41 15.46
N LYS A 142 -15.18 31.06 16.55
CA LYS A 142 -16.32 30.66 17.39
C LYS A 142 -17.61 30.89 16.54
N GLU A 143 -18.82 30.46 16.91
CA GLU A 143 -19.34 30.28 18.26
C GLU A 143 -20.57 29.33 18.29
N SER A 144 -20.77 28.68 19.45
CA SER A 144 -22.06 28.25 20.08
C SER A 144 -23.31 27.87 19.25
N SER A 145 -23.87 26.69 19.58
CA SER A 145 -25.23 26.60 20.17
C SER A 145 -25.47 25.18 20.72
N ASP A 146 -26.01 25.06 21.94
CA ASP A 146 -26.41 23.78 22.54
C ASP A 146 -27.78 23.30 22.05
N HIS A 147 -28.01 21.98 22.02
CA HIS A 147 -29.22 21.32 22.55
C HIS A 147 -29.03 19.80 22.60
N GLU A 148 -29.83 19.12 23.43
CA GLU A 148 -29.67 17.72 23.82
C GLU A 148 -30.61 16.73 23.08
N HIS A 149 -30.58 15.47 23.57
CA HIS A 149 -31.56 14.38 23.42
C HIS A 149 -31.51 13.56 22.12
N GLY A 150 -31.58 12.23 22.29
CA GLY A 150 -31.54 11.25 21.20
C GLY A 150 -30.92 9.91 21.58
N ALA A 151 -31.48 9.22 22.59
CA ALA A 151 -31.13 7.81 22.83
C ALA A 151 -31.91 6.91 21.87
N SER A 152 -31.26 5.90 21.31
CA SER A 152 -31.94 4.78 20.64
C SER A 152 -31.11 3.51 20.77
N GLU A 153 -31.63 2.57 21.54
CA GLU A 153 -31.18 1.18 21.53
C GLU A 153 -31.83 0.47 20.33
N TYR A 154 -31.11 -0.42 19.67
CA TYR A 154 -31.68 -1.49 18.86
C TYR A 154 -30.71 -2.68 18.84
N GLU A 155 -31.15 -3.78 19.44
CA GLU A 155 -30.43 -5.06 19.44
C GLU A 155 -30.75 -5.91 18.18
N ASN A 156 -30.07 -7.06 18.14
CA ASN A 156 -30.42 -8.31 17.46
C ASN A 156 -30.03 -8.49 15.98
N ALA A 157 -29.04 -9.38 15.85
CA ALA A 157 -29.11 -10.61 15.04
C ALA A 157 -29.00 -10.46 13.51
N GLU A 158 -28.68 -11.51 12.74
CA GLU A 158 -28.38 -12.91 13.09
C GLU A 158 -26.94 -13.30 12.70
N ALA A 159 -26.50 -14.49 13.12
CA ALA A 159 -25.27 -15.11 12.64
C ALA A 159 -25.62 -16.26 11.70
N GLU A 160 -25.13 -16.22 10.47
CA GLU A 160 -25.16 -17.39 9.58
C GLU A 160 -23.82 -18.12 9.57
N LEU A 161 -23.89 -19.43 9.80
CA LEU A 161 -22.81 -20.38 9.57
C LEU A 161 -22.80 -20.73 8.08
N VAL A 162 -21.61 -20.78 7.48
CA VAL A 162 -21.39 -21.49 6.21
C VAL A 162 -20.29 -22.52 6.45
N GLU A 163 -20.67 -23.80 6.35
CA GLU A 163 -19.79 -24.93 6.65
C GLU A 163 -18.88 -25.31 5.48
N THR A 164 -17.92 -26.20 5.74
CA THR A 164 -16.92 -26.68 4.77
C THR A 164 -17.27 -28.08 4.25
N THR A 165 -17.20 -28.29 2.93
CA THR A 165 -17.35 -29.59 2.25
C THR A 165 -16.45 -29.65 0.99
N SER A 166 -16.30 -30.84 0.38
CA SER A 166 -15.56 -31.03 -0.90
C SER A 166 -16.36 -31.96 -1.86
N GLU A 167 -15.89 -32.96 -2.62
CA GLU A 167 -14.66 -33.77 -2.66
C GLU A 167 -14.27 -34.14 -4.13
N GLU A 168 -12.98 -34.01 -4.45
CA GLU A 168 -12.19 -34.64 -5.56
C GLU A 168 -12.49 -34.41 -7.07
N GLU A 169 -11.40 -34.14 -7.80
CA GLU A 169 -10.94 -34.64 -9.13
C GLU A 169 -11.90 -35.07 -10.27
N ALA A 170 -11.62 -34.57 -11.49
CA ALA A 170 -11.86 -35.26 -12.77
C ALA A 170 -11.04 -34.65 -13.95
N ASP A 171 -10.61 -35.49 -14.92
CA ASP A 171 -9.67 -35.17 -16.01
C ASP A 171 -10.10 -34.11 -17.05
N ALA A 172 -9.09 -33.50 -17.70
CA ALA A 172 -9.20 -32.94 -19.06
C ALA A 172 -7.86 -33.05 -19.82
N GLU A 173 -7.88 -33.70 -21.00
CA GLU A 173 -6.73 -33.96 -21.89
C GLU A 173 -6.42 -32.82 -22.88
N GLU A 174 -5.34 -32.96 -23.66
CA GLU A 174 -4.74 -31.92 -24.53
C GLU A 174 -5.69 -31.04 -25.37
N VAL A 175 -5.38 -29.74 -25.42
CA VAL A 175 -5.50 -28.92 -26.64
C VAL A 175 -4.21 -28.12 -26.85
N GLY A 176 -3.39 -28.50 -27.83
CA GLY A 176 -2.19 -27.76 -28.22
C GLY A 176 -2.53 -26.44 -28.93
N GLY A 177 -1.93 -25.33 -28.48
CA GLY A 177 -2.23 -23.98 -29.01
C GLY A 177 -1.10 -22.96 -28.83
N THR A 178 -0.09 -23.04 -29.71
CA THR A 178 0.91 -22.00 -30.03
C THR A 178 1.35 -21.02 -28.90
N ASN A 179 2.56 -21.22 -28.37
CA ASN A 179 3.29 -20.18 -27.63
C ASN A 179 3.73 -19.04 -28.58
N SER A 180 2.80 -18.17 -28.96
CA SER A 180 3.12 -16.88 -29.57
C SER A 180 3.59 -15.92 -28.49
N VAL A 181 4.90 -15.73 -28.36
CA VAL A 181 5.46 -14.61 -27.60
C VAL A 181 4.97 -13.31 -28.26
N ILE A 182 4.27 -12.47 -27.51
CA ILE A 182 3.74 -11.20 -28.04
C ILE A 182 4.84 -10.14 -27.90
N ASP A 183 5.49 -9.84 -29.02
CA ASP A 183 6.57 -8.86 -29.06
C ASP A 183 6.07 -7.41 -28.91
N VAL A 184 6.98 -6.53 -28.49
CA VAL A 184 6.67 -5.14 -28.07
C VAL A 184 6.05 -4.29 -29.19
N GLU A 185 6.22 -4.68 -30.46
CA GLU A 185 5.71 -3.94 -31.62
C GLU A 185 4.19 -4.14 -31.85
N ASP A 186 3.62 -5.31 -31.50
CA ASP A 186 2.22 -5.64 -31.79
C ASP A 186 1.19 -4.82 -30.98
N LEU A 187 1.57 -4.38 -29.77
CA LEU A 187 0.72 -3.52 -28.94
C LEU A 187 0.40 -2.17 -29.60
N GLY A 188 1.20 -1.73 -30.58
CA GLY A 188 0.96 -0.49 -31.33
C GLY A 188 -0.34 -0.53 -32.14
N ASN A 189 -0.65 -1.66 -32.77
CA ASN A 189 -1.83 -1.79 -33.64
C ASN A 189 -3.14 -1.77 -32.84
N VAL A 190 -3.18 -2.45 -31.69
CA VAL A 190 -4.38 -2.58 -30.85
C VAL A 190 -4.91 -1.21 -30.40
N MET A 191 -4.02 -0.28 -30.03
CA MET A 191 -4.39 1.08 -29.61
C MET A 191 -4.91 1.97 -30.75
N SER A 192 -4.71 1.60 -32.02
CA SER A 192 -5.22 2.37 -33.17
C SER A 192 -6.72 2.15 -33.37
N HIS A 193 -7.20 0.92 -33.22
CA HIS A 193 -8.60 0.55 -33.46
C HIS A 193 -9.54 1.17 -32.41
N MET A 194 -9.11 1.26 -31.14
CA MET A 194 -9.91 1.89 -30.08
C MET A 194 -10.16 3.39 -30.30
N LYS A 195 -9.40 4.08 -31.16
CA LYS A 195 -9.52 5.53 -31.39
C LYS A 195 -10.52 5.92 -32.49
N LYS A 196 -11.06 4.98 -33.27
CA LYS A 196 -12.08 5.28 -34.30
C LYS A 196 -13.53 5.29 -33.80
N ALA A 197 -13.79 4.86 -32.57
CA ALA A 197 -15.14 4.75 -32.00
C ALA A 197 -15.64 6.02 -31.26
N LYS A 198 -15.47 7.22 -31.85
CA LYS A 198 -16.15 8.43 -31.35
C LYS A 198 -16.30 9.55 -32.39
N VAL A 199 -17.47 9.63 -33.00
CA VAL A 199 -17.98 10.76 -33.80
C VAL A 199 -19.41 11.03 -33.28
N PRO A 200 -19.84 12.29 -33.07
CA PRO A 200 -21.05 12.58 -32.29
C PRO A 200 -22.33 12.43 -33.09
N LEU A 201 -23.41 12.09 -32.40
CA LEU A 201 -24.78 12.12 -32.94
C LEU A 201 -25.48 13.36 -32.38
N LEU A 202 -25.70 14.37 -33.22
CA LEU A 202 -26.43 15.58 -32.85
C LEU A 202 -27.30 16.06 -34.02
N GLN A 203 -28.63 15.98 -33.79
CA GLN A 203 -29.69 16.80 -34.41
C GLN A 203 -30.18 16.44 -35.83
N GLN A 204 -31.39 16.96 -36.12
CA GLN A 204 -32.28 16.77 -37.27
C GLN A 204 -33.12 15.48 -37.20
N VAL A 205 -34.45 15.52 -37.39
CA VAL A 205 -35.37 16.66 -37.65
C VAL A 205 -36.35 16.84 -36.50
#